data_AF-A0A093IQ58-F1
#
_entry.id   AF-A0A093IQ58-F1
#
_cell.length_a   1.000
_cell.length_b   1.000
_cell.length_c   1.000
_cell.angle_alpha   90.00
_cell.angle_beta   90.00
_cell.angle_gamma   90.00
#
_symmetry.space_group_name_H-M   'P 1'
#
loop_
_entity.id
_entity.type
_entity.pdbx_description
1 polymer ?
#
loop_
_entity_poly.entity_id
_entity_poly.type
_entity_poly.pdbx_seq_one_letter_code
_entity_poly.pdbx_strand_id
1 'polypeptide(L)'
;QVLLVSSSRHPDRWIVPGGGMEPEEEPNVAAVREVCEEAGVKGTLGRLVGIFENRDRKHRTYVYVLIVTEVLEDWEDSVNIGK
;
A
#
# COMPACT_ATOMS: atom_id res chain seq x y z
N GLN A 1 -1.50 8.70 14.18
CA GLN A 1 -0.28 7.96 13.80
C GLN A 1 -0.51 7.36 12.41
N VAL A 2 0.54 7.07 11.64
CA VAL A 2 0.47 6.47 10.30
C VAL A 2 1.55 5.40 10.18
N LEU A 3 1.25 4.31 9.47
CA LEU A 3 2.20 3.23 9.17
C LEU A 3 2.85 3.50 7.81
N LEU A 4 4.16 3.30 7.74
CA LEU A 4 4.97 3.37 6.52
C LEU A 4 5.78 2.08 6.39
N VAL A 5 6.16 1.73 5.17
CA VAL A 5 7.02 0.58 4.86
C VAL A 5 8.33 1.06 4.25
N SER A 6 9.39 0.26 4.34
CA SER A 6 10.67 0.56 3.69
C SER A 6 10.55 0.40 2.18
N SER A 7 11.17 1.29 1.39
CA SER A 7 11.15 1.16 -0.07
C SER A 7 11.98 -0.03 -0.54
N SER A 8 11.41 -0.84 -1.43
CA SER A 8 12.13 -1.94 -2.11
C SER A 8 13.34 -1.47 -2.93
N ARG A 9 13.31 -0.24 -3.49
CA ARG A 9 14.43 0.31 -4.28
C ARG A 9 15.49 1.02 -3.44
N HIS A 10 15.10 1.57 -2.30
CA HIS A 10 15.96 2.36 -1.41
C HIS A 10 15.61 2.00 0.05
N PRO A 11 16.18 0.92 0.61
CA PRO A 11 15.79 0.40 1.93
C PRO A 11 15.95 1.39 3.10
N ASP A 12 16.74 2.44 2.90
CA ASP A 12 16.94 3.55 3.84
C ASP A 12 15.79 4.59 3.83
N ARG A 13 14.79 4.42 2.96
CA ARG A 13 13.66 5.36 2.80
C ARG A 13 12.34 4.72 3.15
N TRP A 14 11.45 5.53 3.74
CA TRP A 14 10.08 5.15 4.06
C TRP A 14 9.12 5.62 2.96
N ILE A 15 8.14 4.78 2.64
CA ILE A 15 7.08 5.05 1.67
C ILE A 15 5.71 4.70 2.26
N VAL A 16 4.67 5.30 1.68
CA VAL A 16 3.29 4.87 1.93
C VAL A 16 3.10 3.56 1.16
N PRO A 17 2.59 2.49 1.80
CA PRO A 17 2.34 1.23 1.11
C PRO A 17 1.29 1.41 0.02
N GLY A 18 1.51 0.77 -1.12
CA GLY A 18 0.66 0.88 -2.29
C GLY A 18 1.39 0.57 -3.59
N GLY A 19 0.70 -0.16 -4.46
CA GLY A 19 1.22 -0.59 -5.76
C GLY A 19 0.24 -0.36 -6.91
N GLY A 20 0.32 -1.26 -7.89
CA GLY A 20 -0.40 -1.16 -9.14
C GLY A 20 -1.80 -1.75 -9.03
N MET A 21 -2.78 -1.11 -9.69
CA MET A 21 -4.08 -1.75 -9.89
C MET A 21 -3.96 -2.86 -10.93
N GLU A 22 -4.59 -4.00 -10.65
CA GLU A 22 -4.75 -5.07 -11.62
C GLU A 22 -5.82 -4.71 -12.68
N PRO A 23 -5.82 -5.35 -13.86
CA PRO A 23 -6.89 -5.16 -14.85
C PRO A 23 -8.26 -5.42 -14.24
N GLU A 24 -9.21 -4.52 -14.46
CA GLU A 24 -10.59 -4.59 -13.95
C GLU A 24 -10.72 -4.50 -12.42
N GLU A 25 -9.62 -4.24 -11.70
CA GLU A 25 -9.64 -4.03 -10.26
C GLU A 25 -10.18 -2.64 -9.90
N GLU A 26 -11.08 -2.57 -8.93
CA GLU A 26 -11.55 -1.29 -8.40
C GLU A 26 -10.49 -0.66 -7.48
N PRO A 27 -10.28 0.68 -7.48
CA PRO A 27 -9.21 1.32 -6.72
C PRO A 27 -9.23 1.05 -5.21
N ASN A 28 -10.42 0.84 -4.64
CA ASN A 28 -10.58 0.51 -3.23
C ASN A 28 -10.15 -0.93 -2.92
N VAL A 29 -10.36 -1.87 -3.84
CA VAL A 29 -9.93 -3.27 -3.72
C VAL A 29 -8.40 -3.32 -3.80
N ALA A 30 -7.82 -2.65 -4.80
CA ALA A 30 -6.38 -2.52 -4.94
C ALA A 30 -5.73 -1.94 -3.67
N ALA A 31 -6.29 -0.86 -3.11
CA ALA A 31 -5.75 -0.24 -1.90
C ALA A 31 -5.74 -1.20 -0.69
N VAL A 32 -6.74 -2.06 -0.53
CA VAL A 32 -6.80 -3.04 0.57
C VAL A 32 -5.83 -4.20 0.33
N ARG A 33 -5.76 -4.70 -0.91
CA ARG A 33 -4.83 -5.76 -1.30
C ARG A 33 -3.38 -5.33 -1.06
N GLU A 34 -2.99 -4.18 -1.60
CA GLU A 34 -1.62 -3.67 -1.54
C GLU A 34 -1.12 -3.44 -0.11
N VAL A 35 -1.94 -2.87 0.79
CA VAL A 35 -1.49 -2.71 2.20
C VAL A 35 -1.40 -4.04 2.95
N CYS A 36 -2.14 -5.06 2.52
CA CYS A 36 -2.00 -6.40 3.05
C CYS A 36 -0.69 -7.05 2.55
N GLU A 37 -0.36 -6.88 1.27
CA GLU A 37 0.82 -7.44 0.61
C GLU A 37 2.13 -6.77 1.02
N GLU A 38 2.15 -5.44 1.20
CA GLU A 38 3.37 -4.70 1.49
C GLU A 38 3.56 -4.43 2.99
N ALA A 39 2.48 -4.16 3.72
CA ALA A 39 2.53 -3.72 5.12
C ALA A 39 2.00 -4.75 6.13
N GLY A 40 1.43 -5.86 5.68
CA GLY A 40 0.93 -6.92 6.55
C GLY A 40 -0.20 -6.45 7.47
N VAL A 41 -1.06 -5.54 7.01
CA VAL A 41 -2.17 -5.03 7.83
C VAL A 41 -3.53 -5.22 7.16
N LYS A 42 -4.55 -5.44 7.99
CA LYS A 42 -5.96 -5.42 7.60
C LYS A 42 -6.71 -4.39 8.42
N GLY A 43 -7.83 -3.92 7.88
CA GLY A 43 -8.59 -2.89 8.54
C GLY A 43 -9.87 -2.50 7.84
N THR A 44 -10.54 -1.50 8.42
CA THR A 44 -11.72 -0.89 7.81
C THR A 44 -11.28 0.21 6.85
N LEU A 45 -11.56 0.02 5.56
CA LEU A 45 -11.33 1.05 4.56
C LEU A 45 -12.29 2.23 4.81
N GLY A 46 -11.71 3.41 4.90
CA GLY A 46 -12.42 4.67 5.08
C GLY A 46 -12.55 5.44 3.76
N ARG A 47 -12.58 6.76 3.88
CA ARG A 47 -12.78 7.65 2.73
C ARG A 47 -11.59 7.64 1.75
N LEU A 48 -11.88 7.92 0.49
CA LEU A 48 -10.90 8.41 -0.48
C LEU A 48 -10.38 9.78 0.00
N VAL A 49 -9.08 9.88 0.24
CA VAL A 49 -8.39 11.14 0.53
C VAL A 49 -8.26 11.97 -0.73
N GLY A 50 -7.91 11.33 -1.84
CA GLY A 50 -7.80 11.98 -3.13
C GLY A 50 -7.07 11.12 -4.17
N ILE A 51 -6.94 11.69 -5.35
CA ILE A 51 -6.21 11.11 -6.47
C ILE A 51 -4.98 11.98 -6.70
N PHE A 52 -3.80 11.37 -6.57
CA PHE A 52 -2.52 12.06 -6.65
C PHE A 52 -1.79 11.65 -7.92
N GLU A 53 -1.30 12.63 -8.67
CA GLU A 53 -0.56 12.40 -9.91
C GLU A 53 0.93 12.66 -9.70
N ASN A 54 1.75 11.68 -10.04
CA ASN A 54 3.19 11.85 -10.18
C ASN A 54 3.52 11.95 -11.67
N ARG A 55 3.78 13.18 -12.14
CA ARG A 55 4.03 13.45 -13.57
C ARG A 55 5.35 12.88 -14.06
N ASP A 56 6.38 12.86 -13.22
CA ASP A 56 7.70 12.33 -13.58
C ASP A 56 7.65 10.82 -13.83
N ARG A 57 6.86 10.11 -13.00
CA ARG A 57 6.64 8.66 -13.15
C ARG A 57 5.43 8.32 -14.02
N LYS A 58 4.62 9.32 -14.42
CA LYS A 58 3.34 9.16 -15.14
C LYS A 58 2.36 8.23 -14.44
N HIS A 59 2.34 8.26 -13.10
CA HIS A 59 1.44 7.45 -12.28
C HIS A 59 0.32 8.30 -11.71
N ARG A 60 -0.86 7.68 -11.54
CA ARG A 60 -2.00 8.23 -10.83
C ARG A 60 -2.38 7.26 -9.71
N THR A 61 -2.43 7.73 -8.48
CA THR A 61 -2.64 6.90 -7.29
C THR A 61 -3.88 7.36 -6.54
N TYR A 62 -4.79 6.41 -6.26
CA TYR A 62 -5.93 6.62 -5.39
C TYR A 62 -5.49 6.36 -3.94
N VAL A 63 -5.64 7.34 -3.06
CA VAL A 63 -5.20 7.24 -1.68
C VAL A 63 -6.40 7.20 -0.76
N TYR A 64 -6.52 6.14 0.03
CA TYR A 64 -7.59 5.95 1.00
C TYR A 64 -7.07 6.04 2.44
N VAL A 65 -7.94 6.38 3.37
CA VAL A 65 -7.69 6.11 4.80
C VAL A 65 -8.02 4.64 5.06
N LEU A 66 -7.15 3.93 5.76
CA LEU A 66 -7.47 2.61 6.31
C LEU A 66 -7.24 2.62 7.82
N ILE A 67 -8.28 2.25 8.57
CA ILE A 67 -8.19 2.10 10.03
C ILE A 67 -7.75 0.68 10.31
N VAL A 68 -6.49 0.50 10.69
CA VAL A 68 -5.90 -0.81 10.99
C VAL A 68 -6.62 -1.43 12.18
N THR A 69 -7.07 -2.67 12.02
CA THR A 69 -7.69 -3.47 13.08
C THR A 69 -6.89 -4.74 13.39
N GLU A 70 -6.01 -5.15 12.48
CA GLU A 70 -5.22 -6.37 12.57
C GLU A 70 -3.85 -6.16 11.92
N VAL A 71 -2.81 -6.65 12.58
CA VAL A 71 -1.44 -6.74 12.04
C VAL A 71 -1.13 -8.23 11.91
N LEU A 72 -0.70 -8.63 10.73
CA LEU A 72 -0.38 -10.01 10.38
C LEU A 72 1.06 -10.33 10.81
N GLU A 73 1.28 -11.54 11.31
CA GLU A 73 2.63 -12.02 11.67
C GLU A 73 3.47 -12.29 10.42
N ASP A 74 2.84 -12.88 9.38
CA ASP A 74 3.44 -13.17 8.08
C ASP A 74 2.61 -12.56 6.95
N TRP A 75 3.27 -11.98 5.95
CA TRP A 75 2.62 -11.39 4.78
C TRP A 75 3.55 -11.45 3.56
N GLU A 76 3.02 -11.16 2.37
CA GLU A 76 3.68 -11.48 1.10
C GLU A 76 5.10 -10.90 0.97
N ASP A 77 5.28 -9.61 1.29
CA ASP A 77 6.58 -8.99 1.23
C ASP A 77 7.52 -9.42 2.36
N SER A 78 7.01 -9.77 3.55
CA SER A 78 7.90 -10.21 4.64
C SER A 78 8.65 -11.49 4.31
N VAL A 79 8.06 -12.36 3.48
CA VAL A 79 8.65 -13.62 3.05
C VAL A 79 9.69 -13.42 1.93
N ASN A 80 9.66 -12.28 1.23
CA ASN A 80 10.56 -11.98 0.11
C ASN A 80 11.69 -11.00 0.46
N ILE A 81 11.72 -10.42 1.67
CA ILE A 81 12.83 -9.59 2.15
C ILE A 81 14.12 -10.43 2.20
N GLY A 82 15.05 -10.16 1.27
CA GLY A 82 16.39 -10.75 1.25
C GLY A 82 16.68 -11.79 0.17
N LYS A 83 15.80 -11.95 -0.83
CA LYS A 83 16.14 -12.62 -2.10
C LYS A 83 16.76 -11.68 -3.13
#